data_AF-A0A9W8E3Y5-F1
#
_entry.id   AF-A0A9W8E3Y5-F1
#
_cell.length_a   1.000
_cell.length_b   1.000
_cell.length_c   1.000
_cell.angle_alpha   90.00
_cell.angle_beta   90.00
_cell.angle_gamma   90.00
#
_symmetry.space_group_name_H-M   'P 1'
#
loop_
_entity.id
_entity.type
_entity.pdbx_description
1 polymer ?
#
loop_
_entity_poly.entity_id
_entity_poly.type
_entity_poly.pdbx_seq_one_letter_code
_entity_poly.pdbx_strand_id
1 'polypeptide(L)'
;MGAIQQQQGHNQEAEHWYLDAKDVNPSALRPNLMMGALQLAIKQFQPSRRTLERVLRDQDRSELYALTCVGNIHLKTARNEPQREHREKLYRRAVEFFDSALARDPSNLYAAHGVGIALAERGHYAEARTVFNQVREASADALPIVTLSLAHVYVELEQYRNAIMQYEKCARKFSGHMGYGETYQQEYEKDVLLSLSRAQYILGKADKNDTTILQALESAQRAMHLFPGDLVVLYDLALIEQTYAQLVSEKTADLRSVTQVKAALERLDHSNQLFEFLVKHPGSSSTVATASKGQGMNLPYDRKLTEQRAKFGESLSSKLKKQLAEQEQLEEQRLSNLEATRRKREEEQRRREEEELRRRQQEEEETRAIEAERRRIQERIRQENEELSRSQQQVSDDELGEGRKPSERSKKSRRVKARTPEIDDQEQFGSSDHDGVGRREGTPKRKRTARPRLQRRGGESRVGSDGDAPLDTGNSAVVEDEDNPLGSPQRKKYKSKATIESSDEEY
;
A
#
# COMPACT_ATOMS: atom_id res chain seq x y z
N MET A 1 14.58 46.79 -8.60
CA MET A 1 13.88 47.04 -7.32
C MET A 1 12.47 46.47 -7.32
N GLY A 2 11.46 47.09 -7.96
CA GLY A 2 10.05 46.66 -7.86
C GLY A 2 9.77 45.15 -7.96
N ALA A 3 10.32 44.44 -8.95
CA ALA A 3 10.13 42.99 -9.10
C ALA A 3 10.72 42.15 -7.96
N ILE A 4 11.78 42.63 -7.29
CA ILE A 4 12.37 41.99 -6.11
C ILE A 4 11.44 42.20 -4.91
N GLN A 5 10.92 43.42 -4.72
CA GLN A 5 9.95 43.72 -3.66
C GLN A 5 8.65 42.92 -3.86
N GLN A 6 8.19 42.75 -5.10
CA GLN A 6 7.06 41.88 -5.41
C GLN A 6 7.33 40.41 -5.06
N GLN A 7 8.52 39.88 -5.35
CA GLN A 7 8.89 38.51 -4.99
C GLN A 7 9.01 38.32 -3.46
N GLN A 8 9.38 39.37 -2.73
CA GLN A 8 9.40 39.40 -1.25
C GLN A 8 8.02 39.69 -0.62
N GLY A 9 6.97 39.94 -1.41
CA GLY A 9 5.63 40.25 -0.91
C GLY A 9 5.41 41.71 -0.47
N HIS A 10 6.43 42.58 -0.60
CA HIS A 10 6.38 44.01 -0.32
C HIS A 10 5.62 44.78 -1.43
N ASN A 11 4.34 44.44 -1.61
CA ASN A 11 3.53 44.86 -2.76
C ASN A 11 3.39 46.39 -2.89
N GLN A 12 3.32 47.14 -1.79
CA GLN A 12 3.23 48.61 -1.82
C GLN A 12 4.54 49.26 -2.32
N GLU A 13 5.69 48.73 -1.91
CA GLU A 13 6.98 49.20 -2.43
C GLU A 13 7.16 48.81 -3.90
N ALA A 14 6.71 47.62 -4.29
CA ALA A 14 6.70 47.21 -5.69
C ALA A 14 5.86 48.18 -6.56
N GLU A 15 4.66 48.56 -6.08
CA GLU A 15 3.79 49.55 -6.74
C GLU A 15 4.49 50.90 -6.90
N HIS A 16 5.12 51.43 -5.84
CA HIS A 16 5.91 52.67 -5.88
C HIS A 16 6.99 52.61 -6.97
N TRP A 17 7.84 51.58 -6.95
CA TRP A 17 8.91 51.41 -7.94
C TRP A 17 8.42 51.28 -9.40
N TYR A 18 7.19 50.79 -9.61
CA TYR A 18 6.59 50.73 -10.95
C TYR A 18 5.94 52.06 -11.37
N LEU A 19 5.45 52.86 -10.42
CA LEU A 19 4.98 54.23 -10.68
C LEU A 19 6.15 55.15 -11.01
N ASP A 20 7.23 55.15 -10.23
CA ASP A 20 8.45 55.94 -10.49
C ASP A 20 9.00 55.68 -11.91
N ALA A 21 9.14 54.39 -12.27
CA ALA A 21 9.65 53.98 -13.57
C ALA A 21 8.72 54.37 -14.73
N LYS A 22 7.41 54.47 -14.49
CA LYS A 22 6.42 54.96 -15.45
C LYS A 22 6.46 56.48 -15.59
N ASP A 23 6.71 57.21 -14.51
CA ASP A 23 6.71 58.69 -14.55
C ASP A 23 8.01 59.24 -15.13
N VAL A 24 9.13 58.51 -14.98
CA VAL A 24 10.39 58.76 -15.72
C VAL A 24 10.25 58.45 -17.22
N ASN A 25 9.48 57.42 -17.61
CA ASN A 25 9.20 57.14 -19.02
C ASN A 25 7.77 56.59 -19.24
N PRO A 26 6.78 57.46 -19.52
CA PRO A 26 5.39 57.05 -19.74
C PRO A 26 5.18 56.15 -20.96
N SER A 27 6.10 56.18 -21.93
CA SER A 27 6.05 55.32 -23.12
C SER A 27 6.58 53.91 -22.88
N ALA A 28 7.24 53.65 -21.74
CA ALA A 28 7.84 52.36 -21.45
C ALA A 28 6.78 51.27 -21.29
N LEU A 29 6.97 50.16 -22.00
CA LEU A 29 6.11 48.98 -21.94
C LEU A 29 6.23 48.26 -20.58
N ARG A 30 7.48 48.05 -20.13
CA ARG A 30 7.80 47.16 -19.00
C ARG A 30 7.16 47.58 -17.67
N PRO A 31 7.12 48.86 -17.25
CA PRO A 31 6.44 49.26 -16.02
C PRO A 31 4.94 48.95 -16.02
N ASN A 32 4.24 49.15 -17.15
CA ASN A 32 2.83 48.81 -17.27
C ASN A 32 2.57 47.30 -17.16
N LEU A 33 3.41 46.47 -17.78
CA LEU A 33 3.31 45.00 -17.67
C LEU A 33 3.54 44.51 -16.24
N MET A 34 4.57 45.03 -15.57
CA MET A 34 4.88 44.66 -14.18
C MET A 34 3.81 45.17 -13.21
N MET A 35 3.22 46.35 -13.44
CA MET A 35 2.06 46.82 -12.69
C MET A 35 0.84 45.91 -12.89
N GLY A 36 0.55 45.49 -14.12
CA GLY A 36 -0.50 44.50 -14.40
C GLY A 36 -0.26 43.15 -13.74
N ALA A 37 1.01 42.70 -13.66
CA ALA A 37 1.44 41.49 -12.97
C ALA A 37 1.27 41.59 -11.44
N LEU A 38 1.67 42.72 -10.85
CA LEU A 38 1.47 43.01 -9.43
C LEU A 38 -0.02 43.01 -9.07
N GLN A 39 -0.84 43.67 -9.89
CA GLN A 39 -2.30 43.71 -9.73
C GLN A 39 -2.94 42.31 -9.83
N LEU A 40 -2.37 41.36 -10.59
CA LEU A 40 -2.77 39.95 -10.55
C LEU A 40 -2.37 39.25 -9.25
N ALA A 41 -1.13 39.45 -8.79
CA ALA A 41 -0.61 38.83 -7.57
C ALA A 41 -1.43 39.22 -6.33
N ILE A 42 -1.81 40.50 -6.21
CA ILE A 42 -2.70 41.01 -5.15
C ILE A 42 -4.20 40.76 -5.42
N LYS A 43 -4.52 39.84 -6.35
CA LYS A 43 -5.88 39.38 -6.70
C LYS A 43 -6.83 40.50 -7.21
N GLN A 44 -6.29 41.63 -7.69
CA GLN A 44 -7.01 42.78 -8.28
C GLN A 44 -7.21 42.63 -9.81
N PHE A 45 -8.09 41.70 -10.21
CA PHE A 45 -8.30 41.35 -11.61
C PHE A 45 -8.81 42.50 -12.51
N GLN A 46 -9.70 43.37 -12.03
CA GLN A 46 -10.28 44.44 -12.87
C GLN A 46 -9.31 45.63 -13.10
N PRO A 47 -8.54 46.12 -12.09
CA PRO A 47 -7.40 47.01 -12.34
C PRO A 47 -6.39 46.42 -13.32
N SER A 48 -5.93 45.18 -13.09
CA SER A 48 -4.97 44.50 -13.98
C SER A 48 -5.46 44.45 -15.44
N ARG A 49 -6.72 44.05 -15.66
CA ARG A 49 -7.30 44.01 -17.00
C ARG A 49 -7.28 45.37 -17.68
N ARG A 50 -7.62 46.46 -16.98
CA ARG A 50 -7.55 47.82 -17.54
C ARG A 50 -6.11 48.23 -17.89
N THR A 51 -5.15 47.91 -17.03
CA THR A 51 -3.72 48.19 -17.27
C THR A 51 -3.21 47.45 -18.51
N LEU A 52 -3.55 46.17 -18.66
CA LEU A 52 -3.09 45.32 -19.77
C LEU A 52 -3.88 45.55 -21.08
N GLU A 53 -5.20 45.74 -21.03
CA GLU A 53 -6.01 46.18 -22.19
C GLU A 53 -5.61 47.59 -22.66
N ARG A 54 -4.91 48.39 -21.84
CA ARG A 54 -4.27 49.64 -22.27
C ARG A 54 -2.98 49.39 -23.02
N VAL A 55 -2.09 48.53 -22.51
CA VAL A 55 -0.87 48.12 -23.23
C VAL A 55 -1.19 47.60 -24.64
N LEU A 56 -2.19 46.72 -24.75
CA LEU A 56 -2.61 46.07 -26.00
C LEU A 56 -3.28 47.00 -27.03
N ARG A 57 -3.59 48.24 -26.65
CA ARG A 57 -4.20 49.24 -27.55
C ARG A 57 -3.26 50.42 -27.81
N ASP A 58 -2.54 50.84 -26.79
CA ASP A 58 -1.82 52.12 -26.77
C ASP A 58 -0.29 51.93 -26.93
N GLN A 59 0.26 50.71 -26.78
CA GLN A 59 1.71 50.43 -26.85
C GLN A 59 2.08 49.29 -27.81
N ASP A 60 1.62 48.05 -27.57
CA ASP A 60 1.87 46.90 -28.45
C ASP A 60 0.68 45.92 -28.41
N ARG A 61 -0.02 45.81 -29.55
CA ARG A 61 -1.18 44.92 -29.73
C ARG A 61 -0.82 43.43 -29.76
N SER A 62 0.45 43.09 -29.95
CA SER A 62 0.97 41.72 -30.05
C SER A 62 1.70 41.25 -28.80
N GLU A 63 1.68 42.02 -27.71
CA GLU A 63 2.45 41.72 -26.50
C GLU A 63 1.96 40.43 -25.82
N LEU A 64 2.76 39.38 -25.89
CA LEU A 64 2.42 38.01 -25.51
C LEU A 64 2.00 37.87 -24.05
N TYR A 65 2.64 38.60 -23.13
CA TYR A 65 2.33 38.51 -21.70
C TYR A 65 0.97 39.15 -21.39
N ALA A 66 0.70 40.35 -21.90
CA ALA A 66 -0.57 41.03 -21.74
C ALA A 66 -1.73 40.27 -22.42
N LEU A 67 -1.54 39.73 -23.62
CA LEU A 67 -2.53 38.86 -24.29
C LEU A 67 -2.89 37.66 -23.39
N THR A 68 -1.87 36.92 -22.93
CA THR A 68 -2.04 35.73 -22.09
C THR A 68 -2.68 36.06 -20.74
N CYS A 69 -2.27 37.15 -20.10
CA CYS A 69 -2.85 37.60 -18.83
C CYS A 69 -4.31 38.08 -18.96
N VAL A 70 -4.66 38.82 -20.03
CA VAL A 70 -6.05 39.26 -20.26
C VAL A 70 -6.95 38.06 -20.59
N GLY A 71 -6.47 37.10 -21.37
CA GLY A 71 -7.17 35.82 -21.58
C GLY A 71 -7.45 35.09 -20.26
N ASN A 72 -6.45 34.97 -19.38
CA ASN A 72 -6.59 34.36 -18.05
C ASN A 72 -7.58 35.12 -17.14
N ILE A 73 -7.63 36.45 -17.21
CA ILE A 73 -8.64 37.24 -16.48
C ILE A 73 -10.05 36.96 -17.02
N HIS A 74 -10.20 36.80 -18.35
CA HIS A 74 -11.50 36.42 -18.93
C HIS A 74 -11.94 35.01 -18.50
N LEU A 75 -11.04 34.02 -18.45
CA LEU A 75 -11.34 32.69 -17.87
C LEU A 75 -11.80 32.79 -16.41
N LYS A 76 -11.07 33.53 -15.57
CA LYS A 76 -11.42 33.69 -14.14
C LYS A 76 -12.72 34.46 -13.93
N THR A 77 -13.06 35.37 -14.83
CA THR A 77 -14.34 36.08 -14.82
C THR A 77 -15.48 35.17 -15.26
N ALA A 78 -15.31 34.39 -16.33
CA ALA A 78 -16.32 33.46 -16.85
C ALA A 78 -16.73 32.40 -15.81
N ARG A 79 -15.76 31.80 -15.10
CA ARG A 79 -15.99 30.87 -13.98
C ARG A 79 -16.99 31.38 -12.95
N ASN A 80 -16.93 32.68 -12.66
CA ASN A 80 -17.76 33.34 -11.65
C ASN A 80 -19.04 33.97 -12.23
N GLU A 81 -19.24 33.94 -13.55
CA GLU A 81 -20.39 34.57 -14.22
C GLU A 81 -21.62 33.65 -14.17
N PRO A 82 -22.70 33.99 -13.43
CA PRO A 82 -23.89 33.14 -13.33
C PRO A 82 -24.68 33.03 -14.64
N GLN A 83 -24.64 34.04 -15.51
CA GLN A 83 -25.46 34.05 -16.73
C GLN A 83 -24.74 33.31 -17.87
N ARG A 84 -25.28 32.14 -18.27
CA ARG A 84 -24.68 31.25 -19.28
C ARG A 84 -24.25 31.97 -20.57
N GLU A 85 -25.06 32.89 -21.09
CA GLU A 85 -24.74 33.61 -22.33
C GLU A 85 -23.53 34.56 -22.17
N HIS A 86 -23.41 35.24 -21.03
CA HIS A 86 -22.25 36.07 -20.71
C HIS A 86 -21.01 35.20 -20.44
N ARG A 87 -21.18 34.05 -19.78
CA ARG A 87 -20.11 33.07 -19.56
C ARG A 87 -19.51 32.57 -20.89
N GLU A 88 -20.34 32.15 -21.85
CA GLU A 88 -19.88 31.72 -23.19
C GLU A 88 -19.17 32.86 -23.95
N LYS A 89 -19.70 34.09 -23.89
CA LYS A 89 -19.03 35.27 -24.49
C LYS A 89 -17.66 35.54 -23.85
N LEU A 90 -17.52 35.36 -22.54
CA LEU A 90 -16.26 35.54 -21.82
C LEU A 90 -15.25 34.42 -22.13
N TYR A 91 -15.67 33.15 -22.21
CA TYR A 91 -14.78 32.07 -22.65
C TYR A 91 -14.32 32.26 -24.10
N ARG A 92 -15.20 32.66 -25.02
CA ARG A 92 -14.83 32.97 -26.40
C ARG A 92 -13.78 34.09 -26.47
N ARG A 93 -14.02 35.20 -25.75
CA ARG A 93 -13.07 36.31 -25.67
C ARG A 93 -11.74 35.91 -25.02
N ALA A 94 -11.72 34.94 -24.10
CA ALA A 94 -10.47 34.39 -23.59
C ALA A 94 -9.68 33.65 -24.68
N VAL A 95 -10.34 32.81 -25.46
CA VAL A 95 -9.74 32.10 -26.63
C VAL A 95 -9.24 33.11 -27.66
N GLU A 96 -10.01 34.14 -28.01
CA GLU A 96 -9.58 35.21 -28.95
C GLU A 96 -8.23 35.86 -28.55
N PHE A 97 -7.97 36.04 -27.24
CA PHE A 97 -6.68 36.56 -26.74
C PHE A 97 -5.55 35.51 -26.78
N PHE A 98 -5.84 34.23 -26.49
CA PHE A 98 -4.84 33.16 -26.59
C PHE A 98 -4.47 32.83 -28.03
N ASP A 99 -5.45 32.79 -28.94
CA ASP A 99 -5.24 32.63 -30.39
C ASP A 99 -4.40 33.79 -30.96
N SER A 100 -4.66 35.02 -30.49
CA SER A 100 -3.82 36.18 -30.84
C SER A 100 -2.37 36.04 -30.37
N ALA A 101 -2.14 35.39 -29.21
CA ALA A 101 -0.80 35.10 -28.72
C ALA A 101 -0.13 33.96 -29.49
N LEU A 102 -0.87 32.89 -29.82
CA LEU A 102 -0.38 31.74 -30.61
C LEU A 102 -0.11 32.11 -32.08
N ALA A 103 -0.87 33.04 -32.65
CA ALA A 103 -0.60 33.60 -33.97
C ALA A 103 0.68 34.46 -34.01
N ARG A 104 1.14 34.96 -32.85
CA ARG A 104 2.36 35.75 -32.69
C ARG A 104 3.57 34.90 -32.30
N ASP A 105 3.35 33.86 -31.50
CA ASP A 105 4.30 32.84 -31.08
C ASP A 105 3.58 31.48 -30.93
N PRO A 106 3.66 30.59 -31.95
CA PRO A 106 3.05 29.26 -31.90
C PRO A 106 3.65 28.33 -30.83
N SER A 107 4.79 28.69 -30.22
CA SER A 107 5.42 27.93 -29.14
C SER A 107 4.97 28.38 -27.74
N ASN A 108 4.08 29.37 -27.62
CA ASN A 108 3.61 29.90 -26.35
C ASN A 108 2.74 28.89 -25.58
N LEU A 109 3.41 28.08 -24.76
CA LEU A 109 2.84 27.05 -23.89
C LEU A 109 1.76 27.59 -22.93
N TYR A 110 1.87 28.84 -22.47
CA TYR A 110 0.88 29.45 -21.57
C TYR A 110 -0.42 29.80 -22.30
N ALA A 111 -0.33 30.25 -23.56
CA ALA A 111 -1.50 30.51 -24.39
C ALA A 111 -2.22 29.19 -24.77
N ALA A 112 -1.45 28.17 -25.19
CA ALA A 112 -2.00 26.83 -25.45
C ALA A 112 -2.64 26.19 -24.20
N HIS A 113 -2.03 26.36 -23.02
CA HIS A 113 -2.63 25.97 -21.74
C HIS A 113 -3.92 26.75 -21.44
N GLY A 114 -3.97 28.04 -21.75
CA GLY A 114 -5.19 28.86 -21.67
C GLY A 114 -6.33 28.35 -22.55
N VAL A 115 -6.05 27.98 -23.80
CA VAL A 115 -7.03 27.34 -24.71
C VAL A 115 -7.52 26.00 -24.15
N GLY A 116 -6.62 25.16 -23.64
CA GLY A 116 -6.98 23.90 -23.00
C GLY A 116 -7.93 24.08 -21.80
N ILE A 117 -7.73 25.12 -20.98
CA ILE A 117 -8.67 25.48 -19.91
C ILE A 117 -10.00 25.93 -20.50
N ALA A 118 -10.01 26.81 -21.52
CA ALA A 118 -11.24 27.30 -22.14
C ALA A 118 -12.09 26.16 -22.74
N LEU A 119 -11.46 25.10 -23.27
CA LEU A 119 -12.13 23.89 -23.74
C LEU A 119 -12.72 23.08 -22.58
N ALA A 120 -11.94 22.80 -21.53
CA ALA A 120 -12.40 22.05 -20.36
C ALA A 120 -13.59 22.74 -19.67
N GLU A 121 -13.53 24.06 -19.50
CA GLU A 121 -14.58 24.89 -18.89
C GLU A 121 -15.89 24.92 -19.71
N ARG A 122 -15.80 24.62 -21.02
CA ARG A 122 -16.94 24.46 -21.93
C ARG A 122 -17.37 22.98 -22.07
N GLY A 123 -16.86 22.09 -21.23
CA GLY A 123 -17.16 20.65 -21.24
C GLY A 123 -16.49 19.86 -22.37
N HIS A 124 -15.59 20.46 -23.15
CA HIS A 124 -14.89 19.82 -24.27
C HIS A 124 -13.67 19.04 -23.75
N TYR A 125 -13.89 18.16 -22.76
CA TYR A 125 -12.84 17.53 -21.95
C TYR A 125 -11.85 16.67 -22.77
N ALA A 126 -12.32 16.00 -23.83
CA ALA A 126 -11.47 15.18 -24.70
C ALA A 126 -10.45 16.02 -25.51
N GLU A 127 -10.90 17.18 -26.02
CA GLU A 127 -10.06 18.16 -26.73
C GLU A 127 -9.09 18.84 -25.75
N ALA A 128 -9.56 19.24 -24.57
CA ALA A 128 -8.71 19.80 -23.52
C ALA A 128 -7.59 18.83 -23.11
N ARG A 129 -7.89 17.53 -23.00
CA ARG A 129 -6.89 16.48 -22.70
C ARG A 129 -5.82 16.38 -23.79
N THR A 130 -6.20 16.49 -25.07
CA THR A 130 -5.22 16.44 -26.18
C THR A 130 -4.33 17.68 -26.20
N VAL A 131 -4.91 18.88 -26.04
CA VAL A 131 -4.14 20.13 -25.93
C VAL A 131 -3.18 20.10 -24.73
N PHE A 132 -3.63 19.68 -23.55
CA PHE A 132 -2.75 19.60 -22.38
C PHE A 132 -1.66 18.51 -22.51
N ASN A 133 -1.93 17.39 -23.19
CA ASN A 133 -0.91 16.40 -23.49
C ASN A 133 0.18 16.99 -24.40
N GLN A 134 -0.21 17.68 -25.48
CA GLN A 134 0.73 18.37 -26.39
C GLN A 134 1.60 19.41 -25.66
N VAL A 135 1.00 20.25 -24.80
CA VAL A 135 1.75 21.23 -23.99
C VAL A 135 2.72 20.55 -23.01
N ARG A 136 2.34 19.40 -22.45
CA ARG A 136 3.19 18.59 -21.55
C ARG A 136 4.30 17.84 -22.30
N GLU A 137 4.07 17.43 -23.53
CA GLU A 137 5.06 16.77 -24.40
C GLU A 137 6.09 17.78 -24.91
N ALA A 138 5.65 18.98 -25.30
CA ALA A 138 6.53 20.11 -25.62
C ALA A 138 7.29 20.66 -24.39
N SER A 139 6.87 20.33 -23.17
CA SER A 139 7.47 20.84 -21.93
C SER A 139 7.23 19.92 -20.72
N ALA A 140 8.00 18.83 -20.65
CA ALA A 140 7.82 17.78 -19.63
C ALA A 140 7.94 18.29 -18.18
N ASP A 141 8.69 19.38 -17.95
CA ASP A 141 9.00 19.88 -16.61
C ASP A 141 8.71 21.37 -16.36
N ALA A 142 8.67 22.26 -17.37
CA ALA A 142 8.59 23.71 -17.11
C ALA A 142 7.21 24.21 -16.66
N LEU A 143 6.12 23.46 -16.93
CA LEU A 143 4.76 23.84 -16.53
C LEU A 143 4.05 22.75 -15.67
N PRO A 144 4.38 22.63 -14.37
CA PRO A 144 3.66 21.75 -13.44
C PRO A 144 2.14 21.96 -13.41
N ILE A 145 1.67 23.19 -13.64
CA ILE A 145 0.24 23.57 -13.73
C ILE A 145 -0.54 22.78 -14.80
N VAL A 146 0.11 22.34 -15.88
CA VAL A 146 -0.50 21.54 -16.95
C VAL A 146 -0.82 20.12 -16.44
N THR A 147 0.02 19.57 -15.56
CA THR A 147 -0.24 18.25 -14.94
C THR A 147 -1.45 18.31 -14.00
N LEU A 148 -1.62 19.41 -13.24
CA LEU A 148 -2.83 19.63 -12.45
C LEU A 148 -4.08 19.82 -13.34
N SER A 149 -3.92 20.50 -14.47
CA SER A 149 -5.04 20.74 -15.41
C SER A 149 -5.50 19.45 -16.09
N LEU A 150 -4.56 18.55 -16.42
CA LEU A 150 -4.85 17.17 -16.82
C LEU A 150 -5.55 16.38 -15.72
N ALA A 151 -5.11 16.50 -14.46
CA ALA A 151 -5.74 15.80 -13.34
C ALA A 151 -7.23 16.17 -13.19
N HIS A 152 -7.57 17.46 -13.26
CA HIS A 152 -8.97 17.93 -13.30
C HIS A 152 -9.75 17.31 -14.48
N VAL A 153 -9.21 17.36 -15.69
CA VAL A 153 -9.86 16.78 -16.88
C VAL A 153 -10.04 15.25 -16.74
N TYR A 154 -9.13 14.54 -16.06
CA TYR A 154 -9.34 13.11 -15.75
C TYR A 154 -10.45 12.87 -14.71
N VAL A 155 -10.71 13.78 -13.77
CA VAL A 155 -11.87 13.68 -12.85
C VAL A 155 -13.18 13.87 -13.61
N GLU A 156 -13.24 14.88 -14.50
CA GLU A 156 -14.44 15.17 -15.31
C GLU A 156 -14.71 14.11 -16.39
N LEU A 157 -13.69 13.33 -16.78
CA LEU A 157 -13.81 12.13 -17.62
C LEU A 157 -14.04 10.83 -16.82
N GLU A 158 -14.34 10.93 -15.52
CA GLU A 158 -14.53 9.81 -14.56
C GLU A 158 -13.33 8.84 -14.41
N GLN A 159 -12.17 9.20 -14.97
CA GLN A 159 -10.92 8.43 -14.95
C GLN A 159 -10.14 8.66 -13.65
N TYR A 160 -10.78 8.45 -12.50
CA TYR A 160 -10.25 8.82 -11.19
C TYR A 160 -8.87 8.23 -10.90
N ARG A 161 -8.59 6.99 -11.33
CA ARG A 161 -7.25 6.36 -11.17
C ARG A 161 -6.15 7.12 -11.93
N ASN A 162 -6.44 7.64 -13.13
CA ASN A 162 -5.52 8.49 -13.88
C ASN A 162 -5.37 9.87 -13.21
N ALA A 163 -6.48 10.44 -12.73
CA ALA A 163 -6.48 11.73 -12.02
C ALA A 163 -5.60 11.68 -10.76
N ILE A 164 -5.80 10.67 -9.90
CA ILE A 164 -5.04 10.42 -8.67
C ILE A 164 -3.53 10.37 -8.97
N MET A 165 -3.12 9.59 -9.97
CA MET A 165 -1.71 9.52 -10.38
C MET A 165 -1.13 10.88 -10.82
N GLN A 166 -1.90 11.72 -11.53
CA GLN A 166 -1.44 13.06 -11.89
C GLN A 166 -1.39 14.00 -10.67
N TYR A 167 -2.39 13.95 -9.78
CA TYR A 167 -2.40 14.72 -8.53
C TYR A 167 -1.23 14.33 -7.61
N GLU A 168 -0.91 13.04 -7.46
CA GLU A 168 0.26 12.56 -6.70
C GLU A 168 1.60 12.97 -7.33
N LYS A 169 1.66 13.10 -8.65
CA LYS A 169 2.82 13.67 -9.35
C LYS A 169 2.94 15.19 -9.09
N CYS A 170 1.82 15.90 -9.04
CA CYS A 170 1.78 17.30 -8.63
C CYS A 170 2.21 17.46 -7.16
N ALA A 171 1.55 16.81 -6.21
CA ALA A 171 1.81 16.96 -4.78
C ALA A 171 3.30 16.74 -4.45
N ARG A 172 3.96 15.73 -5.02
CA ARG A 172 5.41 15.49 -4.86
C ARG A 172 6.31 16.55 -5.47
N LYS A 173 5.86 17.29 -6.49
CA LYS A 173 6.57 18.45 -7.06
C LYS A 173 6.36 19.74 -6.27
N PHE A 174 5.23 19.90 -5.59
CA PHE A 174 4.91 21.09 -4.79
C PHE A 174 5.37 20.97 -3.33
N SER A 175 5.50 19.75 -2.78
CA SER A 175 6.08 19.49 -1.45
C SER A 175 7.61 19.65 -1.40
N GLY A 176 8.19 20.43 -2.30
CA GLY A 176 9.62 20.76 -2.38
C GLY A 176 9.79 22.21 -2.84
N HIS A 177 10.77 22.92 -2.29
CA HIS A 177 10.95 24.35 -2.53
C HIS A 177 11.07 24.70 -4.02
N MET A 178 10.02 25.34 -4.55
CA MET A 178 10.07 26.11 -5.79
C MET A 178 10.45 27.58 -5.48
N GLY A 179 10.79 28.38 -6.49
CA GLY A 179 11.31 29.76 -6.31
C GLY A 179 10.30 30.88 -6.00
N TYR A 180 9.09 30.55 -5.53
CA TYR A 180 7.98 31.50 -5.32
C TYR A 180 7.64 31.67 -3.82
N GLY A 181 7.07 32.80 -3.41
CA GLY A 181 6.81 33.10 -1.99
C GLY A 181 5.99 32.03 -1.27
N GLU A 182 6.41 31.66 -0.04
CA GLU A 182 5.97 30.47 0.70
C GLU A 182 4.45 30.30 0.79
N THR A 183 3.72 31.36 1.14
CA THR A 183 2.26 31.34 1.31
C THR A 183 1.51 30.96 0.03
N TYR A 184 2.04 31.35 -1.14
CA TYR A 184 1.43 31.01 -2.43
C TYR A 184 1.64 29.54 -2.79
N GLN A 185 2.77 28.96 -2.37
CA GLN A 185 3.02 27.52 -2.52
C GLN A 185 2.09 26.70 -1.62
N GLN A 186 1.86 27.17 -0.39
CA GLN A 186 0.95 26.54 0.56
C GLN A 186 -0.51 26.59 0.06
N GLU A 187 -1.01 27.75 -0.40
CA GLU A 187 -2.35 27.85 -1.04
C GLU A 187 -2.50 26.79 -2.15
N TYR A 188 -1.47 26.63 -2.98
CA TYR A 188 -1.47 25.68 -4.10
C TYR A 188 -1.37 24.20 -3.66
N GLU A 189 -0.48 23.84 -2.73
CA GLU A 189 -0.38 22.45 -2.25
C GLU A 189 -1.69 22.02 -1.57
N LYS A 190 -2.32 22.91 -0.80
CA LYS A 190 -3.64 22.65 -0.19
C LYS A 190 -4.69 22.34 -1.26
N ASP A 191 -4.80 23.14 -2.32
CA ASP A 191 -5.77 22.94 -3.40
C ASP A 191 -5.49 21.63 -4.19
N VAL A 192 -4.22 21.26 -4.37
CA VAL A 192 -3.83 19.95 -4.95
C VAL A 192 -4.22 18.78 -4.04
N LEU A 193 -3.96 18.88 -2.73
CA LEU A 193 -4.26 17.84 -1.75
C LEU A 193 -5.77 17.62 -1.57
N LEU A 194 -6.56 18.70 -1.55
CA LEU A 194 -8.02 18.60 -1.57
C LEU A 194 -8.54 17.97 -2.86
N SER A 195 -7.96 18.32 -4.02
CA SER A 195 -8.37 17.72 -5.30
C SER A 195 -8.00 16.23 -5.40
N LEU A 196 -6.84 15.84 -4.88
CA LEU A 196 -6.42 14.44 -4.70
C LEU A 196 -7.39 13.70 -3.78
N SER A 197 -7.67 14.27 -2.61
CA SER A 197 -8.58 13.72 -1.60
C SER A 197 -9.99 13.51 -2.18
N ARG A 198 -10.52 14.49 -2.92
CA ARG A 198 -11.81 14.39 -3.61
C ARG A 198 -11.84 13.28 -4.66
N ALA A 199 -10.77 13.11 -5.44
CA ALA A 199 -10.69 12.02 -6.43
C ALA A 199 -10.59 10.63 -5.77
N GLN A 200 -9.80 10.50 -4.70
CA GLN A 200 -9.71 9.30 -3.87
C GLN A 200 -11.05 8.99 -3.18
N TYR A 201 -11.74 10.00 -2.66
CA TYR A 201 -13.06 9.88 -2.04
C TYR A 201 -14.11 9.33 -3.01
N ILE A 202 -14.21 9.90 -4.21
CA ILE A 202 -15.18 9.45 -5.22
C ILE A 202 -14.90 8.00 -5.62
N LEU A 203 -13.63 7.67 -5.92
CA LEU A 203 -13.24 6.31 -6.29
C LEU A 203 -13.48 5.29 -5.16
N GLY A 204 -13.01 5.58 -3.94
CA GLY A 204 -13.19 4.69 -2.78
C GLY A 204 -14.66 4.48 -2.40
N LYS A 205 -15.52 5.47 -2.66
CA LYS A 205 -16.97 5.37 -2.46
C LYS A 205 -17.66 4.54 -3.54
N ALA A 206 -17.22 4.64 -4.79
CA ALA A 206 -17.72 3.85 -5.91
C ALA A 206 -17.30 2.37 -5.79
N ASP A 207 -16.00 2.12 -5.59
CA ASP A 207 -15.42 0.78 -5.41
C ASP A 207 -15.75 0.16 -4.02
N LYS A 208 -16.45 0.89 -3.14
CA LYS A 208 -16.68 0.59 -1.71
C LYS A 208 -15.40 0.23 -0.92
N ASN A 209 -14.25 0.74 -1.38
CA ASN A 209 -12.94 0.43 -0.83
C ASN A 209 -12.57 1.41 0.29
N ASP A 210 -12.62 0.95 1.54
CA ASP A 210 -12.25 1.73 2.72
C ASP A 210 -10.77 2.10 2.76
N THR A 211 -9.87 1.34 2.11
CA THR A 211 -8.45 1.72 2.01
C THR A 211 -8.23 2.98 1.17
N THR A 212 -8.98 3.17 0.08
CA THR A 212 -8.94 4.39 -0.74
C THR A 212 -9.60 5.58 -0.03
N ILE A 213 -10.62 5.34 0.81
CA ILE A 213 -11.16 6.38 1.69
C ILE A 213 -10.15 6.80 2.77
N LEU A 214 -9.30 5.89 3.26
CA LEU A 214 -8.21 6.24 4.17
C LEU A 214 -7.09 7.04 3.47
N GLN A 215 -6.81 6.78 2.19
CA GLN A 215 -5.91 7.62 1.38
C GLN A 215 -6.49 9.03 1.18
N ALA A 216 -7.80 9.14 0.93
CA ALA A 216 -8.49 10.44 0.89
C ALA A 216 -8.38 11.19 2.22
N LEU A 217 -8.51 10.47 3.34
CA LEU A 217 -8.40 11.01 4.69
C LEU A 217 -6.99 11.56 4.97
N GLU A 218 -5.94 10.81 4.62
CA GLU A 218 -4.54 11.26 4.74
C GLU A 218 -4.29 12.54 3.93
N SER A 219 -4.76 12.59 2.66
CA SER A 219 -4.65 13.77 1.80
C SER A 219 -5.37 14.99 2.39
N ALA A 220 -6.55 14.82 2.98
CA ALA A 220 -7.29 15.89 3.66
C ALA A 220 -6.60 16.35 4.96
N GLN A 221 -6.06 15.42 5.76
CA GLN A 221 -5.30 15.75 6.98
C GLN A 221 -4.02 16.53 6.66
N ARG A 222 -3.32 16.20 5.57
CA ARG A 222 -2.20 17.01 5.08
C ARG A 222 -2.62 18.44 4.69
N ALA A 223 -3.75 18.61 4.01
CA ALA A 223 -4.29 19.94 3.73
C ALA A 223 -4.66 20.71 5.01
N MET A 224 -5.16 20.02 6.04
CA MET A 224 -5.47 20.59 7.36
C MET A 224 -4.22 21.04 8.11
N HIS A 225 -3.09 20.32 7.98
CA HIS A 225 -1.83 20.78 8.58
C HIS A 225 -1.29 22.06 7.95
N LEU A 226 -1.61 22.33 6.67
CA LEU A 226 -1.29 23.61 6.02
C LEU A 226 -2.29 24.72 6.41
N PHE A 227 -3.59 24.42 6.46
CA PHE A 227 -4.65 25.40 6.75
C PHE A 227 -5.69 24.86 7.76
N PRO A 228 -5.37 24.81 9.07
CA PRO A 228 -6.23 24.18 10.08
C PRO A 228 -7.54 24.93 10.36
N GLY A 229 -7.71 26.14 9.82
CA GLY A 229 -8.92 26.95 9.91
C GLY A 229 -9.63 27.16 8.57
N ASP A 230 -9.31 26.42 7.50
CA ASP A 230 -10.03 26.49 6.23
C ASP A 230 -11.32 25.65 6.30
N LEU A 231 -12.48 26.30 6.09
CA LEU A 231 -13.78 25.65 6.24
C LEU A 231 -14.06 24.56 5.19
N VAL A 232 -13.41 24.63 4.02
CA VAL A 232 -13.50 23.58 2.99
C VAL A 232 -12.83 22.32 3.51
N VAL A 233 -11.59 22.46 4.01
CA VAL A 233 -10.79 21.35 4.54
C VAL A 233 -11.51 20.66 5.69
N LEU A 234 -12.07 21.42 6.64
CA LEU A 234 -12.79 20.85 7.78
C LEU A 234 -14.10 20.15 7.36
N TYR A 235 -14.80 20.64 6.33
CA TYR A 235 -16.01 20.00 5.82
C TYR A 235 -15.71 18.69 5.08
N ASP A 236 -14.73 18.71 4.17
CA ASP A 236 -14.33 17.53 3.41
C ASP A 236 -13.76 16.44 4.34
N LEU A 237 -12.94 16.82 5.32
CA LEU A 237 -12.41 15.91 6.34
C LEU A 237 -13.54 15.17 7.09
N ALA A 238 -14.51 15.92 7.62
CA ALA A 238 -15.66 15.36 8.32
C ALA A 238 -16.52 14.45 7.41
N LEU A 239 -16.68 14.81 6.14
CA LEU A 239 -17.43 14.01 5.15
C LEU A 239 -16.73 12.69 4.80
N ILE A 240 -15.39 12.70 4.70
CA ILE A 240 -14.57 11.52 4.46
C ILE A 240 -14.65 10.57 5.66
N GLU A 241 -14.46 11.09 6.88
CA GLU A 241 -14.55 10.31 8.13
C GLU A 241 -15.93 9.66 8.33
N GLN A 242 -17.01 10.41 8.10
CA GLN A 242 -18.37 9.86 8.15
C GLN A 242 -18.60 8.78 7.09
N THR A 243 -18.03 8.94 5.88
CA THR A 243 -18.16 7.96 4.80
C THR A 243 -17.36 6.69 5.09
N TYR A 244 -16.17 6.79 5.70
CA TYR A 244 -15.41 5.64 6.21
C TYR A 244 -16.25 4.86 7.24
N ALA A 245 -16.84 5.56 8.21
CA ALA A 245 -17.67 4.94 9.24
C ALA A 245 -18.93 4.27 8.64
N GLN A 246 -19.53 4.88 7.61
CA GLN A 246 -20.63 4.26 6.86
C GLN A 246 -20.19 2.95 6.17
N LEU A 247 -19.07 2.94 5.43
CA LEU A 247 -18.56 1.74 4.76
C LEU A 247 -18.27 0.62 5.77
N VAL A 248 -17.62 0.92 6.90
CA VAL A 248 -17.39 -0.06 7.97
C VAL A 248 -18.71 -0.60 8.55
N SER A 249 -19.76 0.21 8.61
CA SER A 249 -21.11 -0.19 9.04
C SER A 249 -21.92 -0.98 7.99
N GLU A 250 -21.52 -0.92 6.71
CA GLU A 250 -22.09 -1.71 5.60
C GLU A 250 -21.42 -3.07 5.40
N LYS A 251 -20.16 -3.27 5.86
CA LYS A 251 -19.46 -4.57 5.80
C LYS A 251 -20.22 -5.69 6.55
N THR A 252 -20.02 -6.93 6.13
CA THR A 252 -20.44 -8.13 6.86
C THR A 252 -19.50 -8.38 8.06
N ALA A 253 -19.95 -9.18 9.04
CA ALA A 253 -19.17 -9.47 10.26
C ALA A 253 -17.85 -10.21 9.98
N ASP A 254 -17.76 -10.96 8.87
CA ASP A 254 -16.55 -11.67 8.46
C ASP A 254 -15.50 -10.79 7.76
N LEU A 255 -15.91 -9.63 7.24
CA LEU A 255 -15.03 -8.65 6.56
C LEU A 255 -14.75 -7.41 7.42
N ARG A 256 -15.23 -7.43 8.67
CA ARG A 256 -15.11 -6.39 9.70
C ARG A 256 -14.25 -6.93 10.83
N SER A 257 -13.45 -6.08 11.47
CA SER A 257 -12.81 -6.36 12.75
C SER A 257 -13.26 -5.39 13.85
N VAL A 258 -13.15 -5.80 15.11
CA VAL A 258 -13.30 -4.91 16.29
C VAL A 258 -12.43 -3.64 16.15
N THR A 259 -11.20 -3.77 15.64
CA THR A 259 -10.28 -2.64 15.45
C THR A 259 -10.78 -1.65 14.39
N GLN A 260 -11.36 -2.12 13.28
CA GLN A 260 -11.96 -1.25 12.26
C GLN A 260 -13.18 -0.50 12.80
N VAL A 261 -14.00 -1.14 13.63
CA VAL A 261 -15.20 -0.51 14.22
C VAL A 261 -14.82 0.55 15.25
N LYS A 262 -13.81 0.30 16.10
CA LYS A 262 -13.31 1.31 17.06
C LYS A 262 -12.75 2.53 16.34
N ALA A 263 -11.88 2.33 15.35
CA ALA A 263 -11.37 3.43 14.52
C ALA A 263 -12.45 4.13 13.65
N ALA A 264 -13.57 3.46 13.35
CA ALA A 264 -14.73 4.08 12.70
C ALA A 264 -15.53 4.96 13.66
N LEU A 265 -15.70 4.53 14.92
CA LEU A 265 -16.38 5.31 15.96
C LEU A 265 -15.59 6.56 16.35
N GLU A 266 -14.28 6.44 16.56
CA GLU A 266 -13.40 7.58 16.88
C GLU A 266 -13.47 8.67 15.79
N ARG A 267 -13.35 8.28 14.52
CA ARG A 267 -13.47 9.19 13.37
C ARG A 267 -14.88 9.77 13.21
N LEU A 268 -15.93 8.99 13.50
CA LEU A 268 -17.29 9.48 13.41
C LEU A 268 -17.63 10.48 14.52
N ASP A 269 -17.15 10.24 15.74
CA ASP A 269 -17.36 11.15 16.86
C ASP A 269 -16.51 12.45 16.66
N HIS A 270 -15.37 12.41 15.95
CA HIS A 270 -14.62 13.60 15.47
C HIS A 270 -15.36 14.34 14.32
N SER A 271 -15.82 13.62 13.30
CA SER A 271 -16.64 14.13 12.19
C SER A 271 -17.87 14.90 12.69
N ASN A 272 -18.56 14.38 13.71
CA ASN A 272 -19.70 15.05 14.33
C ASN A 272 -19.30 16.39 15.00
N GLN A 273 -18.16 16.42 15.72
CA GLN A 273 -17.63 17.65 16.33
C GLN A 273 -17.27 18.70 15.26
N LEU A 274 -16.69 18.28 14.13
CA LEU A 274 -16.39 19.16 13.00
C LEU A 274 -17.67 19.72 12.36
N PHE A 275 -18.68 18.89 12.11
CA PHE A 275 -19.96 19.36 11.58
C PHE A 275 -20.68 20.30 12.55
N GLU A 276 -20.67 20.02 13.86
CA GLU A 276 -21.16 20.96 14.88
C GLU A 276 -20.38 22.28 14.89
N PHE A 277 -19.06 22.24 14.80
CA PHE A 277 -18.21 23.42 14.77
C PHE A 277 -18.54 24.32 13.57
N LEU A 278 -18.67 23.74 12.36
CA LEU A 278 -19.05 24.46 11.14
C LEU A 278 -20.44 25.10 11.24
N VAL A 279 -21.40 24.44 11.90
CA VAL A 279 -22.74 25.00 12.16
C VAL A 279 -22.71 26.14 13.19
N LYS A 280 -21.90 26.00 14.24
CA LYS A 280 -21.78 27.00 15.33
C LYS A 280 -20.93 28.21 14.94
N HIS A 281 -19.89 28.02 14.13
CA HIS A 281 -18.88 29.01 13.79
C HIS A 281 -18.68 29.21 12.27
N PRO A 282 -19.73 29.55 11.50
CA PRO A 282 -19.65 29.67 10.05
C PRO A 282 -18.74 30.81 9.54
N GLY A 283 -18.24 31.68 10.42
CA GLY A 283 -17.39 32.82 10.09
C GLY A 283 -16.04 32.84 10.82
N SER A 284 -15.55 31.68 11.30
CA SER A 284 -14.29 31.58 12.04
C SER A 284 -13.03 31.64 11.16
N SER A 285 -13.15 31.40 9.85
CA SER A 285 -12.01 31.37 8.93
C SER A 285 -11.67 32.76 8.40
N SER A 286 -10.38 33.09 8.40
CA SER A 286 -9.82 34.32 7.82
C SER A 286 -10.08 34.48 6.32
N THR A 287 -10.46 33.40 5.63
CA THR A 287 -10.82 33.40 4.20
C THR A 287 -12.23 33.91 3.92
N VAL A 288 -13.13 33.93 4.92
CA VAL A 288 -14.49 34.47 4.79
C VAL A 288 -14.41 36.00 4.86
N ALA A 289 -14.09 36.62 3.72
CA ALA A 289 -14.03 38.06 3.56
C ALA A 289 -15.31 38.72 4.11
N THR A 290 -15.14 39.83 4.84
CA THR A 290 -16.20 40.46 5.63
C THR A 290 -17.45 40.74 4.80
N ALA A 291 -18.54 40.03 5.12
CA ALA A 291 -19.80 40.13 4.40
C ALA A 291 -20.29 41.59 4.43
N SER A 292 -20.32 42.23 3.25
CA SER A 292 -20.79 43.61 3.10
C SER A 292 -22.27 43.67 3.50
N LYS A 293 -22.61 44.57 4.43
CA LYS A 293 -23.93 44.67 5.07
C LYS A 293 -25.08 44.52 4.07
N GLY A 294 -25.76 43.37 4.08
CA GLY A 294 -26.90 43.07 3.20
C GLY A 294 -26.70 41.85 2.30
N GLN A 295 -25.47 41.41 2.05
CA GLN A 295 -25.19 40.10 1.45
C GLN A 295 -25.01 39.04 2.54
N GLY A 296 -25.61 37.86 2.36
CA GLY A 296 -25.42 36.73 3.26
C GLY A 296 -23.99 36.20 3.21
N MET A 297 -23.54 35.55 4.30
CA MET A 297 -22.23 34.88 4.32
C MET A 297 -22.19 33.78 3.27
N ASN A 298 -21.33 33.94 2.27
CA ASN A 298 -21.15 32.98 1.18
C ASN A 298 -20.28 31.80 1.67
N LEU A 299 -20.93 30.82 2.31
CA LEU A 299 -20.26 29.63 2.85
C LEU A 299 -19.89 28.65 1.72
N PRO A 300 -18.75 27.94 1.83
CA PRO A 300 -18.38 26.91 0.86
C PRO A 300 -19.20 25.60 0.98
N TYR A 301 -20.09 25.50 1.97
CA TYR A 301 -20.98 24.36 2.22
C TYR A 301 -22.40 24.83 2.57
N ASP A 302 -23.42 24.00 2.30
CA ASP A 302 -24.76 24.24 2.82
C ASP A 302 -24.84 23.85 4.30
N ARG A 303 -24.98 24.87 5.16
CA ARG A 303 -25.17 24.71 6.60
C ARG A 303 -26.33 23.76 6.96
N LYS A 304 -27.44 23.76 6.21
CA LYS A 304 -28.58 22.86 6.50
C LYS A 304 -28.22 21.40 6.25
N LEU A 305 -27.44 21.14 5.19
CA LEU A 305 -26.89 19.82 4.92
C LEU A 305 -25.90 19.41 6.02
N THR A 306 -25.07 20.34 6.53
CA THR A 306 -24.19 20.09 7.69
C THR A 306 -24.96 19.74 8.97
N GLU A 307 -26.07 20.44 9.26
CA GLU A 307 -26.97 20.14 10.39
C GLU A 307 -27.66 18.76 10.25
N GLN A 308 -27.93 18.32 9.02
CA GLN A 308 -28.43 16.96 8.74
C GLN A 308 -27.32 15.89 8.87
N ARG A 309 -26.09 16.22 8.45
CA ARG A 309 -24.92 15.33 8.52
C ARG A 309 -24.55 14.96 9.95
N ALA A 310 -24.58 15.91 10.89
CA ALA A 310 -24.35 15.63 12.31
C ALA A 310 -25.38 14.63 12.88
N LYS A 311 -26.68 14.89 12.67
CA LYS A 311 -27.77 13.99 13.13
C LYS A 311 -27.71 12.59 12.53
N PHE A 312 -27.33 12.49 11.25
CA PHE A 312 -27.06 11.18 10.63
C PHE A 312 -25.89 10.47 11.35
N GLY A 313 -24.81 11.20 11.67
CA GLY A 313 -23.67 10.66 12.40
C GLY A 313 -23.99 10.18 13.82
N GLU A 314 -24.88 10.85 14.56
CA GLU A 314 -25.41 10.36 15.85
C GLU A 314 -26.09 8.98 15.70
N SER A 315 -26.95 8.83 14.68
CA SER A 315 -27.66 7.57 14.39
C SER A 315 -26.71 6.46 13.95
N LEU A 316 -25.68 6.80 13.17
CA LEU A 316 -24.66 5.87 12.70
C LEU A 316 -23.71 5.44 13.84
N SER A 317 -23.35 6.36 14.74
CA SER A 317 -22.55 6.08 15.95
C SER A 317 -23.32 5.11 16.86
N SER A 318 -24.63 5.31 17.02
CA SER A 318 -25.51 4.37 17.75
C SER A 318 -25.56 2.98 17.11
N LYS A 319 -25.67 2.90 15.77
CA LYS A 319 -25.65 1.63 15.03
C LYS A 319 -24.28 0.92 15.17
N LEU A 320 -23.18 1.64 14.99
CA LEU A 320 -21.82 1.11 15.12
C LEU A 320 -21.50 0.64 16.54
N LYS A 321 -21.99 1.33 17.58
CA LYS A 321 -21.84 0.90 18.99
C LYS A 321 -22.55 -0.45 19.25
N LYS A 322 -23.70 -0.73 18.61
CA LYS A 322 -24.32 -2.07 18.65
C LYS A 322 -23.53 -3.12 17.86
N GLN A 323 -23.12 -2.78 16.63
CA GLN A 323 -22.28 -3.66 15.79
C GLN A 323 -20.93 -3.99 16.44
N LEU A 324 -20.39 -3.10 17.28
CA LEU A 324 -19.17 -3.34 18.04
C LEU A 324 -19.36 -4.46 19.06
N ALA A 325 -20.39 -4.38 19.92
CA ALA A 325 -20.65 -5.39 20.94
C ALA A 325 -20.95 -6.77 20.33
N GLU A 326 -21.66 -6.81 19.19
CA GLU A 326 -21.89 -8.03 18.41
C GLU A 326 -20.58 -8.62 17.86
N GLN A 327 -19.68 -7.77 17.34
CA GLN A 327 -18.39 -8.18 16.81
C GLN A 327 -17.43 -8.65 17.91
N GLU A 328 -17.39 -7.97 19.07
CA GLU A 328 -16.55 -8.33 20.21
C GLU A 328 -16.92 -9.71 20.76
N GLN A 329 -18.22 -9.99 20.95
CA GLN A 329 -18.69 -11.34 21.34
C GLN A 329 -18.33 -12.42 20.31
N LEU A 330 -18.42 -12.09 19.02
CA LEU A 330 -18.12 -13.02 17.93
C LEU A 330 -16.62 -13.32 17.80
N GLU A 331 -15.75 -12.31 18.01
CA GLU A 331 -14.30 -12.50 18.06
C GLU A 331 -13.85 -13.22 19.34
N GLU A 332 -14.45 -12.91 20.50
CA GLU A 332 -14.22 -13.63 21.77
C GLU A 332 -14.62 -15.12 21.66
N GLN A 333 -15.79 -15.42 21.08
CA GLN A 333 -16.21 -16.81 20.83
C GLN A 333 -15.28 -17.54 19.85
N ARG A 334 -14.77 -16.86 18.81
CA ARG A 334 -13.78 -17.43 17.88
C ARG A 334 -12.47 -17.77 18.61
N LEU A 335 -11.97 -16.86 19.45
CA LEU A 335 -10.77 -17.07 20.26
C LEU A 335 -10.94 -18.19 21.30
N SER A 336 -12.06 -18.21 22.02
CA SER A 336 -12.38 -19.23 23.02
C SER A 336 -12.49 -20.64 22.40
N ASN A 337 -13.13 -20.76 21.22
CA ASN A 337 -13.19 -22.02 20.47
C ASN A 337 -11.81 -22.46 19.94
N LEU A 338 -10.96 -21.52 19.51
CA LEU A 338 -9.58 -21.79 19.11
C LEU A 338 -8.76 -22.32 20.30
N GLU A 339 -8.85 -21.66 21.46
CA GLU A 339 -8.19 -22.09 22.70
C GLU A 339 -8.68 -23.46 23.17
N ALA A 340 -9.98 -23.70 23.21
CA ALA A 340 -10.54 -24.99 23.59
C ALA A 340 -10.08 -26.12 22.65
N THR A 341 -9.95 -25.83 21.35
CA THR A 341 -9.40 -26.76 20.35
C THR A 341 -7.91 -27.01 20.58
N ARG A 342 -7.15 -25.96 20.92
CA ARG A 342 -5.72 -26.06 21.25
C ARG A 342 -5.49 -26.89 22.52
N ARG A 343 -6.20 -26.59 23.62
CA ARG A 343 -6.10 -27.30 24.90
C ARG A 343 -6.40 -28.79 24.74
N LYS A 344 -7.46 -29.16 23.99
CA LYS A 344 -7.77 -30.56 23.68
C LYS A 344 -6.64 -31.29 22.93
N ARG A 345 -5.93 -30.62 22.01
CA ARG A 345 -4.76 -31.18 21.32
C ARG A 345 -3.57 -31.35 22.25
N GLU A 346 -3.30 -30.37 23.12
CA GLU A 346 -2.24 -30.44 24.14
C GLU A 346 -2.53 -31.54 25.19
N GLU A 347 -3.79 -31.71 25.60
CA GLU A 347 -4.25 -32.78 26.49
C GLU A 347 -4.16 -34.15 25.83
N GLU A 348 -4.60 -34.30 24.58
CA GLU A 348 -4.49 -35.56 23.82
C GLU A 348 -3.03 -35.95 23.60
N GLN A 349 -2.16 -34.98 23.25
CA GLN A 349 -0.73 -35.21 23.11
C GLN A 349 -0.11 -35.67 24.44
N ARG A 350 -0.38 -34.97 25.56
CA ARG A 350 0.10 -35.40 26.88
C ARG A 350 -0.38 -36.79 27.25
N ARG A 351 -1.63 -37.13 26.97
CA ARG A 351 -2.16 -38.48 27.27
C ARG A 351 -1.45 -39.56 26.46
N ARG A 352 -1.12 -39.29 25.19
CA ARG A 352 -0.30 -40.19 24.36
C ARG A 352 1.14 -40.32 24.88
N GLU A 353 1.74 -39.22 25.32
CA GLU A 353 3.09 -39.20 25.93
C GLU A 353 3.11 -39.97 27.28
N GLU A 354 2.09 -39.84 28.11
CA GLU A 354 1.93 -40.62 29.35
C GLU A 354 1.64 -42.11 29.10
N GLU A 355 0.78 -42.43 28.12
CA GLU A 355 0.51 -43.81 27.67
C GLU A 355 1.79 -44.47 27.15
N GLU A 356 2.60 -43.76 26.34
CA GLU A 356 3.87 -44.27 25.83
C GLU A 356 4.92 -44.40 26.94
N LEU A 357 5.03 -43.43 27.85
CA LEU A 357 5.94 -43.51 29.00
C LEU A 357 5.61 -44.70 29.91
N ARG A 358 4.33 -44.95 30.19
CA ARG A 358 3.88 -46.13 30.94
C ARG A 358 4.21 -47.43 30.21
N ARG A 359 4.02 -47.49 28.89
CA ARG A 359 4.37 -48.68 28.10
C ARG A 359 5.88 -48.95 28.14
N ARG A 360 6.71 -47.92 27.99
CA ARG A 360 8.18 -48.00 28.15
C ARG A 360 8.59 -48.45 29.56
N GLN A 361 7.91 -47.95 30.61
CA GLN A 361 8.15 -48.40 31.99
C GLN A 361 7.79 -49.87 32.20
N GLN A 362 6.68 -50.35 31.62
CA GLN A 362 6.30 -51.77 31.66
C GLN A 362 7.30 -52.65 30.89
N GLU A 363 7.71 -52.23 29.69
CA GLU A 363 8.78 -52.88 28.91
C GLU A 363 10.11 -52.95 29.70
N GLU A 364 10.46 -51.91 30.46
CA GLU A 364 11.62 -51.92 31.38
C GLU A 364 11.42 -52.83 32.61
N GLU A 365 10.24 -52.88 33.22
CA GLU A 365 9.98 -53.75 34.38
C GLU A 365 9.94 -55.23 33.99
N GLU A 366 9.31 -55.58 32.86
CA GLU A 366 9.33 -56.94 32.31
C GLU A 366 10.75 -57.40 31.97
N THR A 367 11.55 -56.55 31.30
CA THR A 367 12.94 -56.91 30.97
C THR A 367 13.82 -57.06 32.21
N ARG A 368 13.65 -56.20 33.23
CA ARG A 368 14.32 -56.35 34.54
C ARG A 368 13.88 -57.62 35.27
N ALA A 369 12.60 -57.99 35.22
CA ALA A 369 12.08 -59.21 35.83
C ALA A 369 12.65 -60.47 35.16
N ILE A 370 12.66 -60.52 33.83
CA ILE A 370 13.27 -61.59 33.03
C ILE A 370 14.77 -61.71 33.35
N GLU A 371 15.49 -60.59 33.47
CA GLU A 371 16.90 -60.63 33.88
C GLU A 371 17.09 -61.14 35.32
N ALA A 372 16.24 -60.73 36.26
CA ALA A 372 16.31 -61.19 37.65
C ALA A 372 16.01 -62.70 37.78
N GLU A 373 15.04 -63.22 37.04
CA GLU A 373 14.78 -64.65 36.94
C GLU A 373 15.96 -65.39 36.30
N ARG A 374 16.49 -64.88 35.19
CA ARG A 374 17.64 -65.50 34.50
C ARG A 374 18.89 -65.54 35.39
N ARG A 375 19.11 -64.53 36.23
CA ARG A 375 20.15 -64.52 37.27
C ARG A 375 19.90 -65.60 38.34
N ARG A 376 18.67 -65.71 38.87
CA ARG A 376 18.29 -66.77 39.83
C ARG A 376 18.49 -68.19 39.27
N ILE A 377 18.17 -68.40 37.99
CA ILE A 377 18.39 -69.67 37.30
C ILE A 377 19.89 -69.96 37.15
N GLN A 378 20.69 -68.97 36.73
CA GLN A 378 22.16 -69.12 36.67
C GLN A 378 22.78 -69.39 38.04
N GLU A 379 22.27 -68.75 39.10
CA GLU A 379 22.74 -68.93 40.48
C GLU A 379 22.39 -70.32 41.02
N ARG A 380 21.18 -70.84 40.72
CA ARG A 380 20.81 -72.23 41.07
C ARG A 380 21.65 -73.24 40.30
N ILE A 381 21.81 -73.08 38.97
CA ILE A 381 22.69 -73.93 38.15
C ILE A 381 24.13 -73.87 38.66
N ARG A 382 24.58 -72.72 39.18
CA ARG A 382 25.91 -72.61 39.79
C ARG A 382 26.00 -73.37 41.11
N GLN A 383 25.00 -73.28 41.98
CA GLN A 383 24.93 -74.04 43.23
C GLN A 383 24.90 -75.55 42.96
N GLU A 384 24.05 -76.01 42.03
CA GLU A 384 23.99 -77.41 41.58
C GLU A 384 25.33 -77.89 41.00
N ASN A 385 26.05 -77.06 40.22
CA ASN A 385 27.39 -77.39 39.73
C ASN A 385 28.46 -77.40 40.84
N GLU A 386 28.38 -76.51 41.83
CA GLU A 386 29.29 -76.52 42.99
C GLU A 386 29.03 -77.74 43.90
N GLU A 387 27.79 -78.23 44.02
CA GLU A 387 27.44 -79.49 44.70
C GLU A 387 27.81 -80.74 43.88
N LEU A 388 27.61 -80.73 42.56
CA LEU A 388 28.09 -81.79 41.65
C LEU A 388 29.61 -81.90 41.66
N SER A 389 30.33 -80.78 41.72
CA SER A 389 31.79 -80.78 41.85
C SER A 389 32.24 -81.32 43.21
N ARG A 390 31.55 -80.96 44.31
CA ARG A 390 31.85 -81.49 45.66
C ARG A 390 31.59 -83.00 45.77
N SER A 391 30.47 -83.48 45.22
CA SER A 391 30.14 -84.90 45.24
C SER A 391 31.05 -85.73 44.33
N GLN A 392 31.46 -85.22 43.15
CA GLN A 392 32.50 -85.88 42.35
C GLN A 392 33.85 -85.96 43.09
N GLN A 393 34.22 -84.94 43.88
CA GLN A 393 35.40 -84.98 44.74
C GLN A 393 35.27 -85.89 45.97
N GLN A 394 34.08 -86.42 46.29
CA GLN A 394 33.88 -87.47 47.31
C GLN A 394 33.80 -88.88 46.71
N VAL A 395 33.75 -89.02 45.38
CA VAL A 395 33.67 -90.29 44.65
C VAL A 395 35.01 -90.65 43.98
N SER A 396 36.06 -89.84 44.21
CA SER A 396 37.36 -89.96 43.54
C SER A 396 38.54 -90.22 44.48
N ASP A 397 38.31 -90.81 45.65
CA ASP A 397 39.34 -91.04 46.69
C ASP A 397 39.28 -92.48 47.29
N ASP A 398 38.67 -93.43 46.57
CA ASP A 398 38.71 -94.86 46.89
C ASP A 398 38.98 -95.72 45.63
N GLU A 399 39.83 -96.73 45.80
CA GLU A 399 40.46 -97.64 44.81
C GLU A 399 41.35 -97.07 43.65
N LEU A 400 42.39 -97.86 43.31
CA LEU A 400 43.52 -97.49 42.44
C LEU A 400 43.88 -98.60 41.43
N GLY A 401 44.20 -98.23 40.18
CA GLY A 401 44.81 -99.10 39.16
C GLY A 401 43.84 -100.08 38.46
N GLU A 402 44.13 -100.66 37.29
CA GLU A 402 45.19 -100.48 36.28
C GLU A 402 44.50 -100.58 34.89
N GLY A 403 45.02 -100.16 33.73
CA GLY A 403 46.35 -99.71 33.34
C GLY A 403 46.80 -100.41 32.05
N ARG A 404 46.59 -99.81 30.86
CA ARG A 404 47.19 -100.26 29.58
C ARG A 404 47.71 -99.08 28.74
N LYS A 405 48.85 -99.30 28.08
CA LYS A 405 49.62 -98.30 27.30
C LYS A 405 49.59 -98.65 25.78
N PRO A 406 50.44 -98.09 24.88
CA PRO A 406 50.06 -96.90 24.12
C PRO A 406 50.29 -97.06 22.59
N SER A 407 50.01 -96.01 21.80
CA SER A 407 50.73 -95.80 20.54
C SER A 407 50.85 -94.31 20.21
N GLU A 408 52.04 -93.88 19.77
CA GLU A 408 52.28 -92.52 19.28
C GLU A 408 51.99 -92.41 17.78
N ARG A 409 51.67 -91.20 17.30
CA ARG A 409 52.25 -90.73 16.03
C ARG A 409 52.42 -89.21 15.92
N SER A 410 53.69 -88.80 15.97
CA SER A 410 54.29 -87.63 15.29
C SER A 410 53.60 -86.26 15.38
N LYS A 411 54.20 -85.35 16.15
CA LYS A 411 54.05 -83.89 16.03
C LYS A 411 54.61 -83.39 14.68
N LYS A 412 54.08 -82.27 14.16
CA LYS A 412 54.87 -81.27 13.42
C LYS A 412 54.35 -79.86 13.72
N SER A 413 55.23 -78.85 13.64
CA SER A 413 55.02 -77.57 14.33
C SER A 413 55.46 -76.34 13.52
N ARG A 414 54.82 -75.19 13.79
CA ARG A 414 55.33 -73.79 13.71
C ARG A 414 54.16 -72.80 13.98
N ARG A 415 54.32 -71.58 14.51
CA ARG A 415 55.34 -70.96 15.41
C ARG A 415 54.91 -69.51 15.77
N VAL A 416 54.62 -69.21 17.05
CA VAL A 416 54.84 -67.88 17.75
C VAL A 416 53.97 -66.67 17.27
N LYS A 417 53.56 -65.63 18.03
CA LYS A 417 53.75 -65.13 19.44
C LYS A 417 52.41 -64.56 20.02
N ALA A 418 52.42 -63.80 21.13
CA ALA A 418 51.22 -63.54 21.97
C ALA A 418 50.99 -62.06 22.42
N ARG A 419 49.71 -61.72 22.75
CA ARG A 419 49.14 -60.66 23.66
C ARG A 419 49.49 -59.16 23.40
N THR A 420 48.71 -58.09 23.65
CA THR A 420 47.28 -57.73 24.04
C THR A 420 47.07 -56.19 23.73
N PRO A 421 46.08 -55.39 24.24
CA PRO A 421 44.61 -55.31 23.96
C PRO A 421 44.05 -53.87 23.56
N GLU A 422 42.71 -53.65 23.62
CA GLU A 422 41.91 -52.36 23.79
C GLU A 422 41.88 -51.18 22.74
N ILE A 423 40.94 -50.16 22.71
CA ILE A 423 39.45 -50.02 22.98
C ILE A 423 38.81 -48.71 22.33
N ASP A 424 37.46 -48.52 22.35
CA ASP A 424 36.45 -47.40 22.11
C ASP A 424 36.21 -46.43 20.87
N ASP A 425 34.91 -46.33 20.53
CA ASP A 425 34.03 -45.26 19.95
C ASP A 425 33.85 -44.83 18.45
N GLN A 426 32.53 -44.74 18.14
CA GLN A 426 31.66 -43.79 17.36
C GLN A 426 31.31 -43.89 15.84
N GLU A 427 30.24 -43.17 15.44
CA GLU A 427 29.23 -43.46 14.37
C GLU A 427 29.21 -42.48 13.16
N GLN A 428 28.50 -42.84 12.07
CA GLN A 428 27.60 -41.94 11.31
C GLN A 428 26.58 -42.74 10.44
N PHE A 429 25.47 -42.12 10.00
CA PHE A 429 24.29 -42.74 9.34
C PHE A 429 24.00 -42.12 7.95
N GLY A 430 23.31 -42.81 7.02
CA GLY A 430 22.70 -42.14 5.85
C GLY A 430 22.35 -42.94 4.58
N SER A 431 21.25 -43.71 4.58
CA SER A 431 20.26 -43.88 3.48
C SER A 431 19.25 -45.00 3.84
N SER A 432 18.10 -45.07 3.15
CA SER A 432 16.93 -45.88 3.54
C SER A 432 16.86 -47.26 2.88
N ASP A 433 16.17 -48.21 3.52
CA ASP A 433 14.82 -48.67 3.09
C ASP A 433 14.18 -49.65 4.11
N HIS A 434 12.89 -49.93 3.91
CA HIS A 434 11.89 -50.69 4.72
C HIS A 434 12.28 -51.58 5.94
N ASP A 435 11.51 -51.36 7.01
CA ASP A 435 10.89 -52.32 7.96
C ASP A 435 11.52 -53.70 8.29
N GLY A 436 11.76 -53.95 9.59
CA GLY A 436 11.44 -55.27 10.19
C GLY A 436 12.50 -55.95 11.10
N VAL A 437 12.30 -55.86 12.42
CA VAL A 437 12.56 -56.90 13.45
C VAL A 437 13.96 -57.61 13.51
N GLY A 438 14.77 -57.38 14.55
CA GLY A 438 15.94 -58.26 14.87
C GLY A 438 16.78 -57.90 16.11
N ARG A 439 17.24 -58.89 16.90
CA ARG A 439 17.94 -58.75 18.21
C ARG A 439 19.49 -58.80 18.14
N ARG A 440 20.15 -57.90 18.91
CA ARG A 440 21.32 -58.06 19.84
C ARG A 440 22.76 -58.47 19.39
N GLU A 441 23.76 -57.77 19.98
CA GLU A 441 25.16 -58.15 20.36
C GLU A 441 26.22 -58.51 19.26
N GLY A 442 27.51 -58.07 19.23
CA GLY A 442 28.25 -56.97 19.90
C GLY A 442 29.83 -56.99 19.82
N THR A 443 30.48 -55.85 19.44
CA THR A 443 31.91 -55.42 19.72
C THR A 443 33.14 -56.08 18.97
N PRO A 444 34.45 -55.66 19.09
CA PRO A 444 35.06 -54.34 18.74
C PRO A 444 36.51 -54.26 18.08
N LYS A 445 36.72 -53.30 17.14
CA LYS A 445 37.81 -52.25 17.00
C LYS A 445 39.35 -52.46 16.76
N ARG A 446 39.95 -51.49 16.01
CA ARG A 446 41.21 -50.72 16.35
C ARG A 446 41.32 -49.33 15.65
N LYS A 447 42.30 -48.45 15.99
CA LYS A 447 42.34 -46.99 15.64
C LYS A 447 43.78 -46.41 15.54
N ARG A 448 43.91 -45.15 15.07
CA ARG A 448 45.09 -44.22 14.93
C ARG A 448 45.30 -43.78 13.45
N THR A 449 45.86 -42.63 13.04
CA THR A 449 46.24 -41.28 13.61
C THR A 449 46.24 -40.27 12.41
N ALA A 450 46.47 -38.94 12.44
CA ALA A 450 47.17 -38.03 13.37
C ALA A 450 46.54 -36.59 13.42
N ARG A 451 47.34 -35.52 13.20
CA ARG A 451 47.06 -34.05 13.25
C ARG A 451 48.31 -33.29 12.65
N PRO A 452 48.45 -31.92 12.55
CA PRO A 452 47.71 -30.82 13.21
C PRO A 452 47.49 -29.46 12.41
N ARG A 453 46.94 -28.42 13.11
CA ARG A 453 47.01 -26.93 12.91
C ARG A 453 46.08 -26.26 11.86
N LEU A 454 45.58 -25.01 12.01
CA LEU A 454 45.48 -24.03 13.14
C LEU A 454 44.44 -22.88 12.87
N GLN A 455 43.75 -22.38 13.92
CA GLN A 455 43.09 -21.03 14.14
C GLN A 455 42.08 -20.48 13.07
N ARG A 456 40.91 -19.86 13.40
CA ARG A 456 40.58 -18.59 14.14
C ARG A 456 41.18 -17.34 13.44
N ARG A 457 40.52 -16.17 13.26
CA ARG A 457 39.26 -15.51 13.79
C ARG A 457 38.86 -14.44 12.72
N GLY A 458 37.61 -14.24 12.28
CA GLY A 458 36.52 -13.46 12.91
C GLY A 458 36.67 -11.92 12.77
N GLY A 459 35.71 -11.19 12.16
CA GLY A 459 35.72 -9.71 12.07
C GLY A 459 34.71 -9.09 11.08
N GLU A 460 34.09 -7.97 11.47
CA GLU A 460 32.87 -7.34 10.93
C GLU A 460 32.99 -6.34 9.74
N SER A 461 31.98 -6.37 8.85
CA SER A 461 31.22 -5.20 8.33
C SER A 461 31.69 -4.25 7.19
N ARG A 462 30.66 -3.64 6.55
CA ARG A 462 30.55 -2.33 5.83
C ARG A 462 30.92 -2.16 4.33
N VAL A 463 29.87 -1.80 3.56
CA VAL A 463 29.74 -0.70 2.56
C VAL A 463 30.54 -0.74 1.23
N GLY A 464 29.85 -0.36 0.13
CA GLY A 464 30.34 -0.24 -1.26
C GLY A 464 29.42 -1.06 -2.19
N SER A 465 28.59 -0.51 -3.10
CA SER A 465 28.72 0.53 -4.14
C SER A 465 29.15 -0.06 -5.49
N ASP A 466 28.40 0.32 -6.53
CA ASP A 466 28.61 0.04 -7.96
C ASP A 466 28.54 -1.46 -8.38
N GLY A 467 28.12 -1.82 -9.60
CA GLY A 467 27.54 -0.99 -10.66
C GLY A 467 28.05 -1.41 -12.03
N ASP A 468 27.34 -2.30 -12.74
CA ASP A 468 27.46 -2.43 -14.20
C ASP A 468 26.30 -3.22 -14.82
N ALA A 469 26.06 -2.99 -16.12
CA ALA A 469 25.24 -3.85 -16.98
C ALA A 469 26.17 -4.60 -17.98
N PRO A 470 25.65 -5.57 -18.74
CA PRO A 470 25.31 -5.19 -20.11
C PRO A 470 24.11 -5.92 -20.75
N LEU A 471 23.56 -5.26 -21.79
CA LEU A 471 23.23 -5.74 -23.14
C LEU A 471 23.32 -7.27 -23.44
N ASP A 472 22.62 -7.86 -24.41
CA ASP A 472 21.49 -7.52 -25.31
C ASP A 472 21.30 -8.77 -26.22
N THR A 473 20.36 -8.74 -27.17
CA THR A 473 20.11 -9.70 -28.28
C THR A 473 19.43 -11.02 -27.89
N GLY A 474 18.37 -11.47 -28.59
CA GLY A 474 17.60 -10.74 -29.61
C GLY A 474 16.65 -11.62 -30.44
N ASN A 475 16.24 -11.06 -31.59
CA ASN A 475 15.58 -11.66 -32.76
C ASN A 475 14.05 -11.95 -32.78
N SER A 476 13.40 -11.22 -33.72
CA SER A 476 12.44 -11.73 -34.75
C SER A 476 11.05 -12.23 -34.31
N ALA A 477 9.95 -12.05 -35.06
CA ALA A 477 9.69 -11.37 -36.36
C ALA A 477 8.28 -10.71 -36.27
N VAL A 478 7.96 -9.56 -36.88
CA VAL A 478 7.67 -9.31 -38.31
C VAL A 478 6.71 -10.33 -38.96
N VAL A 479 5.46 -9.90 -39.19
CA VAL A 479 4.69 -9.90 -40.47
C VAL A 479 3.50 -8.94 -40.27
N GLU A 480 3.04 -8.30 -41.34
CA GLU A 480 2.01 -7.24 -41.36
C GLU A 480 0.61 -7.75 -41.78
N ASP A 481 -0.41 -6.94 -41.47
CA ASP A 481 -1.69 -6.67 -42.17
C ASP A 481 -2.40 -7.74 -43.04
N GLU A 482 -3.70 -7.96 -42.79
CA GLU A 482 -4.78 -7.29 -43.56
C GLU A 482 -6.18 -7.49 -42.91
N ASP A 483 -7.20 -6.87 -43.51
CA ASP A 483 -8.49 -6.52 -42.89
C ASP A 483 -9.71 -7.32 -43.41
N ASN A 484 -10.86 -7.16 -42.74
CA ASN A 484 -12.23 -7.34 -43.28
C ASN A 484 -12.82 -8.79 -43.45
N PRO A 485 -14.12 -9.00 -43.80
CA PRO A 485 -15.05 -9.55 -42.79
C PRO A 485 -16.08 -10.61 -43.27
N LEU A 486 -17.06 -10.90 -42.40
CA LEU A 486 -18.38 -11.53 -42.64
C LEU A 486 -18.43 -13.03 -42.99
N GLY A 487 -19.48 -13.69 -42.48
CA GLY A 487 -19.96 -14.99 -43.00
C GLY A 487 -20.10 -16.09 -41.97
N SER A 488 -21.34 -16.46 -41.62
CA SER A 488 -21.65 -17.72 -40.90
C SER A 488 -22.65 -18.55 -41.70
N PRO A 489 -22.47 -19.88 -41.75
CA PRO A 489 -23.65 -20.75 -41.89
C PRO A 489 -23.58 -22.07 -41.08
N GLN A 490 -24.62 -22.26 -40.26
CA GLN A 490 -25.35 -23.50 -39.96
C GLN A 490 -24.66 -24.88 -39.79
N ARG A 491 -24.88 -25.45 -38.59
CA ARG A 491 -25.41 -26.81 -38.30
C ARG A 491 -24.87 -28.04 -39.06
N LYS A 492 -24.40 -29.03 -38.28
CA LYS A 492 -24.85 -30.44 -38.41
C LYS A 492 -25.21 -31.02 -37.03
N LYS A 493 -26.16 -31.96 -36.99
CA LYS A 493 -26.58 -32.72 -35.79
C LYS A 493 -26.08 -34.17 -35.90
N TYR A 494 -25.91 -34.85 -34.77
CA TYR A 494 -26.09 -36.31 -34.65
C TYR A 494 -26.95 -36.64 -33.41
N LYS A 495 -27.47 -37.88 -33.33
CA LYS A 495 -28.52 -38.31 -32.36
C LYS A 495 -28.18 -39.64 -31.68
N SER A 496 -28.59 -39.80 -30.42
CA SER A 496 -28.97 -41.09 -29.79
C SER A 496 -29.62 -40.87 -28.41
N LYS A 497 -30.48 -41.75 -27.86
CA LYS A 497 -31.89 -42.08 -28.26
C LYS A 497 -32.54 -42.98 -27.17
N ALA A 498 -33.46 -42.43 -26.38
CA ALA A 498 -34.49 -43.10 -25.53
C ALA A 498 -35.38 -41.94 -24.97
N THR A 499 -36.73 -41.91 -24.91
CA THR A 499 -37.82 -42.91 -24.79
C THR A 499 -37.80 -43.54 -23.39
N ILE A 500 -38.79 -43.40 -22.49
CA ILE A 500 -40.28 -43.31 -22.53
C ILE A 500 -40.70 -42.13 -21.59
N GLU A 501 -41.66 -41.22 -21.81
CA GLU A 501 -43.02 -41.21 -22.40
C GLU A 501 -44.16 -41.54 -21.41
N SER A 502 -44.76 -40.51 -20.81
CA SER A 502 -46.10 -40.51 -20.21
C SER A 502 -46.66 -39.09 -20.25
N SER A 503 -47.94 -38.96 -20.62
CA SER A 503 -48.78 -37.78 -20.45
C SER A 503 -49.28 -37.71 -18.97
N ASP A 504 -50.04 -36.73 -18.48
CA ASP A 504 -51.33 -36.23 -19.00
C ASP A 504 -51.52 -34.70 -18.92
N GLU A 505 -52.43 -34.21 -19.76
CA GLU A 505 -53.09 -32.89 -19.66
C GLU A 505 -54.31 -33.01 -18.70
N GLU A 506 -54.69 -31.95 -17.98
CA GLU A 506 -56.11 -31.64 -17.74
C GLU A 506 -56.30 -30.15 -17.31
N TYR A 507 -57.19 -29.47 -18.04
CA TYR A 507 -57.94 -28.21 -17.77
C TYR A 507 -57.28 -27.02 -17.05
#